data_AF-A0A447UFF4-F1
#
_entry.id   AF-A0A447UFF4-F1
#
_cell.length_a   1.000
_cell.length_b   1.000
_cell.length_c   1.000
_cell.angle_alpha   90.00
_cell.angle_beta   90.00
_cell.angle_gamma   90.00
#
_symmetry.space_group_name_H-M   'P 1'
#
loop_
_entity.id
_entity.type
_entity.pdbx_description
1 polymer ?
#
loop_
_entity_poly.entity_id
_entity_poly.type
_entity_poly.pdbx_seq_one_letter_code
_entity_poly.pdbx_strand_id
1 'polypeptide(L)'
;MPHQLLINGELVSGEGEKQPVYNPATGEVILEIAEASPAQVDAAVRAADRAFAEWGQTTPKARAELLLTLADVIEENAQTFAELESQNCGKPLHCALNDEIPAIVDVFRFFAGAARCLNGLAAGSIWKGIPR
;
A
#
# COMPACT_ATOMS: atom_id res chain seq x y z
N MET A 1 -7.53 -7.28 14.61
CA MET A 1 -6.58 -6.40 13.91
C MET A 1 -5.49 -7.24 13.27
N PRO A 2 -5.24 -7.07 11.95
CA PRO A 2 -4.09 -7.70 11.31
C PRO A 2 -2.79 -7.14 11.90
N HIS A 3 -1.86 -8.02 12.26
CA HIS A 3 -0.58 -7.69 12.91
C HIS A 3 0.62 -8.40 12.23
N GLN A 4 0.37 -9.04 11.09
CA GLN A 4 1.37 -9.78 10.32
C GLN A 4 2.03 -8.85 9.29
N LEU A 5 3.26 -9.18 8.94
CA LEU A 5 3.98 -8.56 7.84
C LEU A 5 3.53 -9.20 6.52
N LEU A 6 3.45 -8.41 5.45
CA LEU A 6 3.25 -8.93 4.09
C LEU A 6 4.61 -9.05 3.39
N ILE A 7 5.13 -10.27 3.24
CA ILE A 7 6.43 -10.54 2.62
C ILE A 7 6.26 -11.58 1.51
N ASN A 8 6.65 -11.23 0.28
CA ASN A 8 6.57 -12.12 -0.89
C ASN A 8 5.16 -12.69 -1.14
N GLY A 9 4.11 -11.89 -0.91
CA GLY A 9 2.71 -12.29 -1.09
C GLY A 9 2.09 -13.06 0.06
N GLU A 10 2.85 -13.35 1.12
CA GLU A 10 2.40 -14.13 2.28
C GLU A 10 2.32 -13.27 3.54
N LEU A 11 1.33 -13.58 4.39
CA LEU A 11 1.21 -12.97 5.72
C LEU A 11 2.03 -13.78 6.74
N VAL A 12 3.07 -13.16 7.30
CA VAL A 12 4.00 -13.80 8.24
C VAL A 12 4.08 -13.01 9.55
N SER A 13 4.30 -13.68 10.67
CA SER A 13 4.55 -12.99 11.95
C SER A 13 5.93 -12.34 11.95
N GLY A 14 6.06 -11.18 12.61
CA GLY A 14 7.37 -10.58 12.86
C GLY A 14 8.24 -11.46 13.77
N GLU A 15 9.54 -11.39 13.56
CA GLU A 15 10.57 -12.15 14.30
C GLU A 15 11.42 -11.27 15.22
N GLY A 16 11.15 -9.96 15.28
CA GLY A 16 11.82 -9.01 16.17
C GLY A 16 11.13 -8.84 17.52
N GLU A 17 11.51 -7.78 18.23
CA GLU A 17 10.88 -7.44 19.51
C GLU A 17 9.41 -7.03 19.32
N LYS A 18 8.58 -7.33 20.32
CA LYS A 18 7.19 -6.86 20.34
C LYS A 18 7.14 -5.41 20.76
N GLN A 19 6.45 -4.60 19.96
CA GLN A 19 6.20 -3.19 20.22
C GLN A 19 4.73 -2.95 20.56
N PRO A 20 4.41 -2.25 21.65
CA PRO A 20 3.03 -1.91 22.00
C PRO A 20 2.50 -0.79 21.09
N VAL A 21 1.27 -0.95 20.64
CA VAL A 21 0.49 0.09 19.94
C VAL A 21 -0.55 0.62 20.90
N TYR A 22 -0.59 1.94 21.08
CA TYR A 22 -1.44 2.59 22.08
C TYR A 22 -2.61 3.32 21.43
N ASN A 23 -3.75 3.35 22.13
CA ASN A 23 -4.83 4.29 21.82
C ASN A 23 -4.49 5.62 22.51
N PRO A 24 -4.22 6.71 21.77
CA PRO A 24 -3.83 7.98 22.37
C PRO A 24 -4.96 8.68 23.14
N ALA A 25 -6.23 8.31 22.92
CA ALA A 25 -7.36 8.89 23.64
C ALA A 25 -7.53 8.30 25.06
N THR A 26 -7.09 7.06 25.29
CA THR A 26 -7.21 6.37 26.59
C THR A 26 -5.87 6.08 27.26
N GLY A 27 -4.77 6.05 26.49
CA GLY A 27 -3.45 5.60 26.94
C GLY A 27 -3.32 4.07 27.05
N GLU A 28 -4.36 3.31 26.69
CA GLU A 28 -4.37 1.87 26.79
C GLU A 28 -3.68 1.20 25.59
N VAL A 29 -3.07 0.05 25.82
CA VAL A 29 -2.48 -0.78 24.75
C VAL A 29 -3.61 -1.41 23.95
N ILE A 30 -3.60 -1.21 22.63
CA ILE A 30 -4.55 -1.84 21.72
C ILE A 30 -4.09 -3.27 21.38
N LEU A 31 -2.81 -3.43 21.03
CA LEU A 31 -2.14 -4.71 20.82
C LEU A 31 -0.62 -4.56 20.89
N GLU A 32 0.09 -5.68 20.88
CA GLU A 32 1.52 -5.75 20.62
C GLU A 32 1.78 -6.33 19.23
N ILE A 33 2.69 -5.73 18.47
CA ILE A 33 3.10 -6.18 17.14
C ILE A 33 4.57 -6.58 17.21
N ALA A 34 4.91 -7.80 16.80
CA ALA A 34 6.32 -8.18 16.62
C ALA A 34 6.87 -7.44 15.40
N GLU A 35 7.97 -6.70 15.57
CA GLU A 35 8.61 -6.00 14.46
C GLU A 35 9.31 -6.97 13.50
N ALA A 36 9.68 -6.49 12.32
CA ALA A 36 10.45 -7.28 11.38
C ALA A 36 11.89 -7.49 11.89
N SER A 37 12.39 -8.72 11.83
CA SER A 37 13.82 -8.97 12.03
C SER A 37 14.65 -8.40 10.85
N PRO A 38 15.96 -8.16 11.01
CA PRO A 38 16.83 -7.78 9.89
C PRO A 38 16.78 -8.76 8.71
N ALA A 39 16.59 -10.06 8.99
CA ALA A 39 16.43 -11.09 7.98
C ALA A 39 15.11 -10.96 7.22
N GLN A 40 14.01 -10.63 7.91
CA GLN A 40 12.71 -10.37 7.26
C GLN A 40 12.74 -9.09 6.41
N VAL A 41 13.43 -8.05 6.85
CA VAL A 41 13.65 -6.83 6.05
C VAL A 41 14.38 -7.17 4.75
N ASP A 42 15.49 -7.91 4.86
CA ASP A 42 16.25 -8.36 3.70
C ASP A 42 15.43 -9.28 2.77
N ALA A 43 14.64 -10.20 3.33
CA ALA A 43 13.74 -11.06 2.55
C ALA A 43 12.69 -10.25 1.78
N ALA A 44 12.10 -9.22 2.39
CA ALA A 44 11.15 -8.32 1.73
C ALA A 44 11.80 -7.56 0.56
N VAL A 45 13.02 -7.04 0.75
CA VAL A 45 13.77 -6.35 -0.31
C VAL A 45 14.09 -7.30 -1.46
N ARG A 46 14.60 -8.50 -1.18
CA ARG A 46 14.89 -9.50 -2.23
C ARG A 46 13.62 -9.94 -2.96
N ALA A 47 12.48 -10.02 -2.29
CA ALA A 47 11.20 -10.33 -2.92
C ALA A 47 10.76 -9.22 -3.89
N ALA A 48 10.88 -7.96 -3.47
CA ALA A 48 10.59 -6.81 -4.33
C ALA A 48 11.51 -6.77 -5.57
N ASP A 49 12.81 -7.02 -5.39
CA ASP A 49 13.79 -7.09 -6.49
C ASP A 49 13.43 -8.18 -7.52
N ARG A 50 13.12 -9.39 -7.06
CA ARG A 50 12.67 -10.47 -7.95
C ARG A 50 11.38 -10.12 -8.69
N ALA A 51 10.39 -9.56 -7.99
CA ALA A 51 9.11 -9.18 -8.58
C ALA A 51 9.25 -8.08 -9.64
N PHE A 52 10.25 -7.21 -9.51
CA PHE A 52 10.49 -6.10 -10.44
C PHE A 52 10.75 -6.58 -11.88
N ALA A 53 11.36 -7.75 -12.07
CA ALA A 53 11.63 -8.29 -13.40
C ALA A 53 10.35 -8.44 -14.25
N GLU A 54 9.25 -8.89 -13.64
CA GLU A 54 7.95 -9.01 -14.30
C GLU A 54 7.11 -7.75 -14.15
N TRP A 55 7.05 -7.19 -12.93
CA TRP A 55 6.27 -5.98 -12.63
C TRP A 55 6.69 -4.79 -13.51
N GLY A 56 7.99 -4.59 -13.69
CA GLY A 56 8.53 -3.51 -14.52
C GLY A 56 8.20 -3.64 -16.01
N GLN A 57 7.85 -4.84 -16.47
CA GLN A 57 7.44 -5.11 -17.85
C GLN A 57 5.91 -5.09 -18.04
N THR A 58 5.13 -4.96 -16.97
CA THR A 58 3.67 -4.81 -17.08
C THR A 58 3.30 -3.56 -17.88
N THR A 59 2.14 -3.59 -18.53
CA THR A 59 1.65 -2.40 -19.23
C THR A 59 1.15 -1.35 -18.23
N PRO A 60 1.20 -0.05 -18.56
CA PRO A 60 0.55 0.99 -17.76
C PRO A 60 -0.93 0.71 -17.48
N LYS A 61 -1.64 0.08 -18.45
CA LYS A 61 -3.03 -0.32 -18.28
C LYS A 61 -3.19 -1.35 -17.16
N ALA A 62 -2.41 -2.43 -17.17
CA ALA A 62 -2.51 -3.49 -16.16
C ALA A 62 -2.23 -2.96 -14.74
N ARG A 63 -1.24 -2.05 -14.60
CA ARG A 63 -0.99 -1.40 -13.30
C ARG A 63 -2.12 -0.47 -12.87
N ALA A 64 -2.70 0.28 -13.81
CA ALA A 64 -3.84 1.14 -13.54
C ALA A 64 -5.06 0.34 -13.07
N GLU A 65 -5.35 -0.81 -13.70
CA GLU A 65 -6.45 -1.70 -13.29
C GLU A 65 -6.26 -2.20 -11.85
N LEU A 66 -5.04 -2.58 -11.46
CA LEU A 66 -4.75 -2.98 -10.08
C LEU A 66 -4.93 -1.84 -9.07
N LEU A 67 -4.53 -0.61 -9.41
CA LEU A 67 -4.74 0.56 -8.55
C LEU A 67 -6.21 0.90 -8.39
N LEU A 68 -7.03 0.75 -9.45
CA LEU A 68 -8.47 0.92 -9.38
C LEU A 68 -9.11 -0.15 -8.49
N THR A 69 -8.74 -1.42 -8.66
CA THR A 69 -9.21 -2.50 -7.79
C THR A 69 -8.86 -2.26 -6.33
N LEU A 70 -7.65 -1.77 -6.03
CA LEU A 70 -7.26 -1.41 -4.68
C LEU A 70 -8.11 -0.25 -4.12
N ALA A 71 -8.40 0.77 -4.94
CA ALA A 71 -9.25 1.87 -4.53
C ALA A 71 -10.66 1.40 -4.17
N ASP A 72 -11.24 0.50 -4.98
CA ASP A 72 -12.57 -0.08 -4.73
C ASP A 72 -12.57 -0.92 -3.44
N VAL A 73 -11.54 -1.74 -3.20
CA VAL A 73 -11.41 -2.51 -1.95
C VAL A 73 -11.28 -1.58 -0.72
N ILE A 74 -10.56 -0.46 -0.83
CA ILE A 74 -10.47 0.52 0.26
C ILE A 74 -11.83 1.17 0.53
N GLU A 75 -12.55 1.56 -0.52
CA GLU A 75 -13.88 2.18 -0.41
C GLU A 75 -14.91 1.21 0.20
N GLU A 76 -14.91 -0.06 -0.22
CA GLU A 76 -15.74 -1.13 0.36
C GLU A 76 -15.46 -1.35 1.86
N ASN A 77 -14.23 -1.12 2.30
CA ASN A 77 -13.80 -1.30 3.69
C ASN A 77 -13.65 0.03 4.45
N ALA A 78 -14.26 1.12 3.95
CA ALA A 78 -14.08 2.47 4.47
C ALA A 78 -14.34 2.59 5.98
N GLN A 79 -15.44 1.98 6.46
CA GLN A 79 -15.79 1.99 7.88
C GLN A 79 -14.70 1.34 8.74
N THR A 80 -14.18 0.19 8.31
CA THR A 80 -13.12 -0.53 9.04
C THR A 80 -11.83 0.27 9.08
N PHE A 81 -11.41 0.87 7.97
CA PHE A 81 -10.22 1.74 7.97
C PHE A 81 -10.39 2.96 8.88
N ALA A 82 -11.55 3.61 8.83
CA ALA A 82 -11.83 4.77 9.66
C ALA A 82 -11.83 4.45 11.16
N GLU A 83 -12.40 3.30 11.56
CA GLU A 83 -12.39 2.84 12.96
C GLU A 83 -10.97 2.54 13.45
N LEU A 84 -10.17 1.82 12.65
CA LEU A 84 -8.79 1.52 12.98
C LEU A 84 -7.95 2.79 13.13
N GLU A 85 -8.09 3.72 12.18
CA GLU A 85 -7.33 4.97 12.18
C GLU A 85 -7.76 5.90 13.33
N SER A 86 -9.06 5.93 13.64
CA SER A 86 -9.59 6.66 14.79
C SER A 86 -9.08 6.10 16.11
N GLN A 87 -9.04 4.77 16.25
CA GLN A 87 -8.53 4.11 17.45
C GLN A 87 -7.02 4.30 17.63
N ASN A 88 -6.25 4.22 16.53
CA ASN A 88 -4.79 4.28 16.56
C ASN A 88 -4.24 5.71 16.68
N CYS A 89 -4.93 6.70 16.09
CA CYS A 89 -4.46 8.08 16.04
C CYS A 89 -5.30 9.05 16.91
N GLY A 90 -6.43 8.61 17.46
CA GLY A 90 -7.31 9.43 18.31
C GLY A 90 -8.14 10.47 17.56
N LYS A 91 -8.16 10.44 16.22
CA LYS A 91 -8.94 11.38 15.41
C LYS A 91 -10.44 11.07 15.53
N PRO A 92 -11.34 12.08 15.46
CA PRO A 92 -12.77 11.80 15.44
C PRO A 92 -13.15 10.86 14.29
N LEU A 93 -13.86 9.78 14.58
CA LEU A 93 -14.24 8.75 13.59
C LEU A 93 -14.91 9.35 12.35
N HIS A 94 -15.79 10.33 12.54
CA HIS A 94 -16.49 10.96 11.43
C HIS A 94 -15.56 11.78 10.50
N CYS A 95 -14.45 12.32 11.01
CA CYS A 95 -13.44 12.99 10.17
C CYS A 95 -12.63 11.95 9.38
N ALA A 96 -12.19 10.87 10.03
CA ALA A 96 -11.50 9.77 9.34
C ALA A 96 -12.36 9.22 8.20
N LEU A 97 -13.63 8.93 8.48
CA LEU A 97 -14.57 8.33 7.52
C LEU A 97 -14.95 9.27 6.36
N ASN A 98 -15.29 10.53 6.65
CA ASN A 98 -15.87 11.42 5.65
C ASN A 98 -14.84 12.31 4.94
N ASP A 99 -13.67 12.52 5.53
CA ASP A 99 -12.63 13.39 4.97
C ASP A 99 -11.44 12.56 4.46
N GLU A 100 -10.87 11.69 5.28
CA GLU A 100 -9.61 11.00 4.95
C GLU A 100 -9.80 9.81 4.01
N ILE A 101 -10.75 8.89 4.29
CA ILE A 101 -10.95 7.72 3.43
C ILE A 101 -11.27 8.12 1.98
N PRO A 102 -12.18 9.07 1.70
CA PRO A 102 -12.45 9.49 0.33
C PRO A 102 -11.21 10.06 -0.36
N ALA A 103 -10.38 10.83 0.36
CA ALA A 103 -9.13 11.35 -0.17
C ALA A 103 -8.11 10.25 -0.48
N ILE A 104 -7.99 9.23 0.38
CA ILE A 104 -7.13 8.06 0.15
C ILE A 104 -7.58 7.30 -1.10
N VAL A 105 -8.89 7.06 -1.25
CA VAL A 105 -9.46 6.41 -2.44
C VAL A 105 -9.17 7.23 -3.69
N ASP A 106 -9.33 8.56 -3.63
CA ASP A 106 -9.06 9.46 -4.75
C ASP A 106 -7.58 9.43 -5.18
N VAL A 107 -6.64 9.33 -4.24
CA VAL A 107 -5.20 9.19 -4.55
C VAL A 107 -4.95 7.97 -5.43
N PHE A 108 -5.51 6.81 -5.10
CA PHE A 108 -5.34 5.59 -5.91
C PHE A 108 -6.02 5.72 -7.28
N ARG A 109 -7.24 6.28 -7.34
CA ARG A 109 -7.95 6.54 -8.60
C ARG A 109 -7.19 7.52 -9.50
N PHE A 110 -6.65 8.58 -8.93
CA PHE A 110 -5.81 9.56 -9.64
C PHE A 110 -4.56 8.90 -10.22
N PHE A 111 -3.78 8.18 -9.41
CA PHE A 111 -2.54 7.56 -9.87
C PHE A 111 -2.77 6.41 -10.86
N ALA A 112 -3.92 5.74 -10.83
CA ALA A 112 -4.32 4.83 -11.90
C ALA A 112 -4.42 5.53 -13.26
N GLY A 113 -5.00 6.74 -13.29
CA GLY A 113 -5.02 7.58 -14.49
C GLY A 113 -3.62 8.08 -14.87
N ALA A 114 -2.89 8.64 -13.90
CA ALA A 114 -1.57 9.23 -14.12
C ALA A 114 -0.54 8.21 -14.64
N ALA A 115 -0.63 6.95 -14.22
CA ALA A 115 0.22 5.87 -14.71
C ALA A 115 0.19 5.72 -16.24
N ARG A 116 -0.89 6.17 -16.90
CA ARG A 116 -1.12 6.09 -18.34
C ARG A 116 -0.81 7.39 -19.09
N CYS A 117 -0.48 8.46 -18.38
CA CYS A 117 -0.31 9.82 -18.91
C CYS A 117 1.11 10.37 -18.70
N LEU A 118 2.10 9.50 -18.52
CA LEU A 118 3.50 9.90 -18.41
C LEU A 118 4.00 10.45 -19.75
N ASN A 119 4.53 11.67 -19.72
CA ASN A 119 5.12 12.31 -20.88
C ASN A 119 6.58 11.86 -21.08
N GLY A 120 7.04 11.86 -22.33
CA GLY A 120 8.43 11.59 -22.69
C GLY A 120 8.82 12.34 -23.95
N LEU A 121 10.12 12.57 -24.15
CA LEU A 121 10.63 13.16 -25.38
C LEU A 121 10.50 12.15 -26.53
N ALA A 122 10.14 12.62 -27.72
CA ALA A 122 10.03 11.77 -28.92
C ALA A 122 11.31 10.96 -29.20
N ALA A 123 12.48 11.54 -28.95
CA ALA A 123 13.80 10.91 -29.12
C ALA A 123 14.12 9.78 -28.10
N GLY A 124 13.35 9.68 -27.01
CA GLY A 124 13.46 8.61 -26.02
C GLY A 124 12.51 7.43 -26.24
N SER A 125 11.57 7.53 -27.19
CA SER A 125 10.64 6.45 -27.52
C SER A 125 11.32 5.41 -28.42
N ILE A 126 12.09 4.50 -27.81
CA ILE A 126 12.57 3.31 -28.52
C ILE A 126 11.41 2.34 -28.75
N TRP A 127 10.72 2.52 -29.87
CA TRP A 127 9.83 1.49 -30.40
C TRP A 127 10.68 0.27 -30.78
N LYS A 128 10.52 -0.86 -30.08
CA LYS A 128 11.21 -2.15 -30.32
C LYS A 128 10.87 -2.81 -31.69
N GLY A 129 10.53 -2.03 -32.72
CA GLY A 129 10.01 -2.54 -34.00
C GLY A 129 10.45 -1.80 -35.26
N ILE A 130 11.33 -0.78 -35.18
CA ILE A 130 11.84 -0.09 -36.38
C ILE A 130 13.29 -0.52 -36.61
N PRO A 131 13.61 -1.34 -37.62
CA PRO A 131 14.99 -1.63 -38.00
C PRO A 131 15.66 -0.36 -38.53
N ARG A 132 16.96 -0.21 -38.25
CA ARG A 132 17.80 0.86 -38.78
C ARG A 132 17.97 0.76 -40.29
#